data_AF-A0A960G6V3-F1
#
_entry.id   AF-A0A960G6V3-F1
#
_cell.length_a   1.000
_cell.length_b   1.000
_cell.length_c   1.000
_cell.angle_alpha   90.00
_cell.angle_beta   90.00
_cell.angle_gamma   90.00
#
_symmetry.space_group_name_H-M   'P 1'
#
loop_
_entity.id
_entity.type
_entity.pdbx_description
1 polymer ?
#
loop_
_entity_poly.entity_id
_entity_poly.type
_entity_poly.pdbx_seq_one_letter_code
_entity_poly.pdbx_strand_id
1 'polypeptide(L)'
;MRIARFVAQGDPTYGVVELAEDQGPNPETIAVVSGDPLAGAVHYTGERLPLADVRLVAPVIPRSKIVGIGRNYVEHAHELGNEAPETPLVFLKPNTSVIGPGEPIVHPPETDNLHYEGELAVVIGRICRRVPA
;
A
#
# COMPACT_ATOMS: atom_id res chain seq x y z
N MET A 1 -10.22 -7.47 -7.65
CA MET A 1 -9.22 -8.33 -6.97
C MET A 1 -8.41 -7.46 -6.03
N ARG A 2 -8.34 -7.83 -4.75
CA ARG A 2 -7.57 -7.11 -3.73
C ARG A 2 -6.45 -8.01 -3.23
N ILE A 3 -5.22 -7.57 -3.38
CA ILE A 3 -4.05 -8.32 -2.91
C ILE A 3 -3.64 -7.76 -1.55
N ALA A 4 -3.47 -8.63 -0.57
CA ALA A 4 -2.97 -8.27 0.73
C ALA A 4 -1.74 -9.11 1.09
N ARG A 5 -0.86 -8.51 1.88
CA ARG A 5 0.16 -9.22 2.64
C ARG A 5 -0.32 -9.32 4.08
N PHE A 6 -0.24 -10.50 4.68
CA PHE A 6 -0.81 -10.75 6.00
C PHE A 6 0.02 -11.75 6.80
N VAL A 7 -0.24 -11.81 8.10
CA VAL A 7 0.29 -12.80 9.05
C VAL A 7 -0.88 -13.54 9.68
N ALA A 8 -0.92 -14.87 9.52
CA ALA A 8 -1.85 -15.74 10.24
C ALA A 8 -1.09 -16.53 11.32
N GLN A 9 -0.09 -17.29 10.90
CA GLN A 9 0.89 -17.97 11.75
C GLN A 9 2.24 -17.92 11.06
N GLY A 10 3.32 -17.63 11.80
CA GLY A 10 4.67 -17.57 11.23
C GLY A 10 4.94 -16.33 10.37
N ASP A 11 5.66 -16.53 9.27
CA ASP A 11 6.13 -15.44 8.41
C ASP A 11 5.01 -14.84 7.55
N PRO A 12 5.10 -13.54 7.20
CA PRO A 12 4.09 -12.92 6.35
C PRO A 12 4.00 -13.55 4.96
N THR A 13 2.79 -13.78 4.49
CA THR A 13 2.48 -14.31 3.16
C THR A 13 1.51 -13.39 2.41
N TYR A 14 1.16 -13.76 1.18
CA TYR A 14 0.21 -13.03 0.34
C TYR A 14 -1.12 -13.78 0.22
N GLY A 15 -2.19 -13.02 -0.02
CA GLY A 15 -3.50 -13.56 -0.30
C GLY A 15 -4.39 -12.58 -1.05
N VAL A 16 -5.51 -13.08 -1.56
CA VAL A 16 -6.55 -12.30 -2.20
C VAL A 16 -7.70 -12.10 -1.22
N VAL A 17 -8.00 -10.84 -0.90
CA VAL A 17 -9.11 -10.47 -0.01
C VAL A 17 -10.43 -10.53 -0.77
N GLU A 18 -11.37 -11.30 -0.24
CA GLU A 18 -12.73 -11.49 -0.72
C GLU A 18 -13.69 -10.85 0.31
N LEU A 19 -14.33 -9.72 -0.01
CA LEU A 19 -15.28 -9.06 0.90
C LEU A 19 -16.73 -9.35 0.49
N ALA A 20 -17.67 -9.11 1.40
CA ALA A 20 -19.10 -9.25 1.11
C ALA A 20 -19.57 -8.45 -0.12
N GLU A 21 -19.01 -7.26 -0.35
CA GLU A 21 -19.34 -6.41 -1.51
C GLU A 21 -18.92 -6.99 -2.87
N ASP A 22 -17.99 -7.96 -2.90
CA ASP A 22 -17.62 -8.64 -4.16
C ASP A 22 -18.74 -9.55 -4.68
N GLN A 23 -19.76 -9.85 -3.86
CA GLN A 23 -20.83 -10.82 -4.17
C GLN A 23 -20.27 -12.21 -4.55
N GLY A 24 -19.09 -12.54 -4.02
CA GLY A 24 -18.42 -13.82 -4.20
C GLY A 24 -18.89 -14.89 -3.19
N PRO A 25 -18.51 -16.16 -3.41
CA PRO A 25 -18.95 -17.28 -2.57
C PRO A 25 -18.30 -17.33 -1.18
N ASN A 26 -17.21 -16.60 -0.93
CA ASN A 26 -16.45 -16.64 0.33
C ASN A 26 -16.26 -15.22 0.92
N PRO A 27 -17.32 -14.52 1.31
CA PRO A 27 -17.21 -13.18 1.85
C PRO A 27 -16.43 -13.17 3.17
N GLU A 28 -15.71 -12.07 3.42
CA GLU A 28 -14.90 -11.84 4.62
C GLU A 28 -13.79 -12.87 4.82
N THR A 29 -13.17 -13.30 3.73
CA THR A 29 -12.04 -14.25 3.75
C THR A 29 -10.82 -13.72 3.01
N ILE A 30 -9.70 -14.37 3.24
CA ILE A 30 -8.48 -14.21 2.45
C ILE A 30 -8.06 -15.56 1.86
N ALA A 31 -8.03 -15.64 0.53
CA ALA A 31 -7.54 -16.81 -0.20
C ALA A 31 -6.03 -16.76 -0.31
N VAL A 32 -5.36 -17.75 0.31
CA VAL A 32 -3.90 -17.76 0.42
C VAL A 32 -3.27 -18.06 -0.93
N VAL A 33 -2.24 -17.30 -1.29
CA VAL A 33 -1.44 -17.55 -2.50
C VAL A 33 0.00 -17.86 -2.14
N SER A 34 0.61 -18.70 -2.96
CA SER A 34 2.05 -18.95 -2.95
C SER A 34 2.79 -17.90 -3.80
N GLY A 35 4.02 -17.58 -3.40
CA GLY A 35 4.88 -16.64 -4.10
C GLY A 35 4.61 -15.18 -3.75
N ASP A 36 5.32 -14.29 -4.47
CA ASP A 36 5.20 -12.85 -4.32
C ASP A 36 4.63 -12.23 -5.62
N PRO A 37 3.43 -11.62 -5.57
CA PRO A 37 2.77 -11.02 -6.74
C PRO A 37 3.59 -9.95 -7.48
N LEU A 38 4.59 -9.36 -6.82
CA LEU A 38 5.48 -8.34 -7.39
C LEU A 38 6.81 -8.91 -7.88
N ALA A 39 7.11 -10.18 -7.62
CA ALA A 39 8.34 -10.84 -8.06
C ALA A 39 8.11 -11.88 -9.15
N GLY A 40 6.93 -12.50 -9.22
CA GLY A 40 6.68 -13.59 -10.15
C GLY A 40 5.24 -14.08 -10.16
N ALA A 41 5.05 -15.27 -10.72
CA ALA A 41 3.76 -15.94 -10.74
C ALA A 41 3.31 -16.33 -9.33
N VAL A 42 2.00 -16.29 -9.12
CA VAL A 42 1.36 -16.71 -7.87
C VAL A 42 0.29 -17.75 -8.15
N HIS A 43 0.11 -18.66 -7.22
CA HIS A 43 -0.90 -19.72 -7.31
C HIS A 43 -1.68 -19.80 -6.00
N TYR A 44 -3.00 -19.93 -6.10
CA TYR A 44 -3.82 -20.26 -4.93
C TYR A 44 -3.36 -21.57 -4.32
N THR A 45 -3.19 -21.60 -3.01
CA THR A 45 -2.84 -22.83 -2.27
C THR A 45 -4.06 -23.72 -2.05
N GLY A 46 -5.27 -23.16 -2.23
CA GLY A 46 -6.56 -23.77 -1.86
C GLY A 46 -7.01 -23.43 -0.44
N GLU A 47 -6.11 -22.91 0.39
CA GLU A 47 -6.43 -22.45 1.75
C GLU A 47 -7.16 -21.11 1.73
N ARG A 48 -8.13 -20.97 2.64
CA ARG A 48 -8.83 -19.73 2.94
C ARG A 48 -8.91 -19.55 4.44
N LEU A 49 -8.66 -18.33 4.88
CA LEU A 49 -8.74 -17.95 6.29
C LEU A 49 -9.81 -16.86 6.46
N PRO A 50 -10.55 -16.83 7.58
CA PRO A 50 -11.37 -15.69 7.93
C PRO A 50 -10.52 -14.42 7.98
N LEU A 51 -10.97 -13.32 7.38
CA LEU A 51 -10.21 -12.07 7.35
C LEU A 51 -9.96 -11.53 8.77
N ALA A 52 -10.89 -11.79 9.70
CA ALA A 52 -10.76 -11.42 11.10
C ALA A 52 -9.66 -12.19 11.87
N ASP A 53 -9.24 -13.35 11.36
CA ASP A 53 -8.24 -14.21 12.01
C ASP A 53 -6.82 -13.92 11.55
N VAL A 54 -6.65 -12.96 10.63
CA VAL A 54 -5.33 -12.58 10.10
C VAL A 54 -5.01 -11.13 10.42
N ARG A 55 -3.72 -10.84 10.57
CA ARG A 55 -3.23 -9.46 10.70
C ARG A 55 -2.69 -8.98 9.36
N LEU A 56 -3.34 -7.96 8.79
CA LEU A 56 -2.81 -7.27 7.61
C LEU A 56 -1.51 -6.54 7.98
N VAL A 57 -0.53 -6.61 7.09
CA VAL A 57 0.72 -5.85 7.18
C VAL A 57 0.85 -4.93 5.97
N ALA A 58 1.91 -4.13 5.90
CA ALA A 58 2.19 -3.33 4.71
C ALA A 58 2.10 -4.21 3.45
N PRO A 59 1.23 -3.88 2.47
CA PRO A 59 0.93 -4.76 1.33
C PRO A 59 2.15 -4.97 0.42
N VAL A 60 3.12 -4.05 0.51
CA VAL A 60 4.40 -4.11 -0.17
C VAL A 60 5.48 -3.66 0.81
N ILE A 61 6.59 -4.39 0.89
CA ILE A 61 7.85 -3.84 1.41
C ILE A 61 8.57 -3.22 0.21
N PRO A 62 8.69 -1.88 0.12
CA PRO A 62 9.31 -1.28 -1.04
C PRO A 62 10.78 -1.72 -1.17
N ARG A 63 11.07 -2.53 -2.17
CA ARG A 63 12.42 -3.09 -2.41
C ARG A 63 13.45 -2.05 -2.82
N SER A 64 13.01 -0.89 -3.31
CA SER A 64 13.90 0.12 -3.89
C SER A 64 13.60 1.52 -3.39
N LYS A 65 12.37 2.01 -3.58
CA LYS A 65 12.04 3.42 -3.35
C LYS A 65 10.55 3.64 -3.18
N ILE A 66 10.22 4.74 -2.53
CA ILE A 66 8.90 5.37 -2.52
C ILE A 66 9.11 6.76 -3.10
N VAL A 67 8.32 7.11 -4.10
CA VAL A 67 8.37 8.42 -4.77
C VAL A 67 7.07 9.15 -4.44
N GLY A 68 7.18 10.26 -3.73
CA GLY A 68 6.05 11.13 -3.39
C GLY A 68 5.90 12.26 -4.40
N ILE A 69 4.66 12.73 -4.60
CA ILE A 69 4.33 13.85 -5.48
C ILE A 69 3.65 14.94 -4.66
N GLY A 70 4.32 16.07 -4.49
CA GLY A 70 3.77 17.21 -3.76
C GLY A 70 2.77 18.00 -4.58
N ARG A 71 1.73 18.52 -3.91
CA ARG A 71 0.75 19.49 -4.47
C ARG A 71 0.03 19.00 -5.73
N ASN A 72 -0.37 17.73 -5.75
CA ASN A 72 -0.99 17.08 -6.91
C ASN A 72 -2.54 17.13 -6.92
N TYR A 73 -3.15 17.87 -5.99
CA TYR A 73 -4.57 18.17 -5.98
C TYR A 73 -4.76 19.68 -6.06
N VAL A 74 -5.36 20.16 -7.16
CA VAL A 74 -5.45 21.59 -7.49
C VAL A 74 -6.15 22.38 -6.39
N GLU A 75 -7.30 21.89 -5.90
CA GLU A 75 -8.05 22.53 -4.83
C GLU A 75 -7.23 22.65 -3.54
N HIS A 76 -6.50 21.59 -3.16
CA HIS A 76 -5.65 21.59 -1.97
C HIS A 76 -4.42 22.51 -2.12
N ALA A 77 -3.85 22.62 -3.32
CA ALA A 77 -2.77 23.58 -3.58
C ALA A 77 -3.24 25.02 -3.32
N HIS A 78 -4.45 25.36 -3.78
CA HIS A 78 -5.07 26.67 -3.56
C HIS A 78 -5.39 26.95 -2.07
N GLU A 79 -5.82 25.95 -1.29
CA GLU A 79 -6.08 26.09 0.16
C GLU A 79 -4.82 26.54 0.92
N LEU A 80 -3.65 26.04 0.53
CA LEU A 80 -2.37 26.40 1.12
C LEU A 80 -1.78 27.70 0.52
N GLY A 81 -2.54 28.44 -0.28
CA GLY A 81 -2.11 29.66 -0.96
C GLY A 81 -1.07 29.43 -2.06
N ASN A 82 -1.02 28.23 -2.63
CA ASN A 82 -0.08 27.88 -3.70
C ASN A 82 -0.80 27.68 -5.04
N GLU A 83 -0.07 27.88 -6.14
CA GLU A 83 -0.50 27.41 -7.46
C GLU A 83 -0.10 25.94 -7.65
N ALA A 84 -0.88 25.20 -8.42
CA ALA A 84 -0.48 23.86 -8.85
C ALA A 84 0.80 23.97 -9.71
N PRO A 85 1.85 23.22 -9.41
CA PRO A 85 3.13 23.38 -10.09
C PRO A 85 3.04 22.89 -11.56
N GLU A 86 3.69 23.61 -12.48
CA GLU A 86 3.73 23.23 -13.91
C GLU A 86 4.49 21.92 -14.16
N THR A 87 5.37 21.54 -13.23
CA THR A 87 6.09 20.27 -13.25
C THR A 87 5.91 19.54 -11.92
N PRO A 88 5.82 18.18 -11.92
CA PRO A 88 5.61 17.44 -10.68
C PRO A 88 6.72 17.70 -9.66
N LEU A 89 6.34 18.05 -8.43
CA LEU A 89 7.27 18.14 -7.31
C LEU A 89 7.53 16.74 -6.75
N VAL A 90 8.71 16.21 -7.05
CA VAL A 90 9.07 14.83 -6.70
C VAL A 90 10.00 14.78 -5.49
N PHE A 91 9.71 13.91 -4.54
CA PHE A 91 10.59 13.62 -3.40
C PHE A 91 10.64 12.12 -3.09
N LEU A 92 11.57 11.72 -2.22
CA LEU A 92 11.72 10.33 -1.79
C LEU A 92 11.32 10.17 -0.32
N LYS A 93 10.61 9.08 -0.02
CA LYS A 93 10.47 8.56 1.34
C LYS A 93 11.33 7.30 1.48
N PRO A 94 12.08 7.14 2.59
CA PRO A 94 12.84 5.92 2.83
C PRO A 94 11.87 4.76 3.02
N ASN A 95 12.23 3.57 2.53
CA ASN A 95 11.39 2.38 2.67
C ASN A 95 11.19 1.94 4.14
N THR A 96 12.10 2.35 5.02
CA THR A 96 11.99 2.17 6.48
C THR A 96 10.87 2.99 7.12
N SER A 97 10.24 3.92 6.40
CA SER A 97 9.10 4.71 6.91
C SER A 97 7.74 4.02 6.75
N VAL A 98 7.67 2.85 6.10
CA VAL A 98 6.41 2.14 5.85
C VAL A 98 6.03 1.27 7.03
N ILE A 99 4.81 1.44 7.50
CA ILE A 99 4.16 0.61 8.52
C ILE A 99 2.88 -0.03 7.98
N GLY A 100 2.41 -1.08 8.65
CA GLY A 100 1.18 -1.77 8.27
C GLY A 100 -0.10 -0.99 8.61
N PRO A 101 -1.25 -1.36 8.01
CA PRO A 101 -2.54 -0.83 8.43
C PRO A 101 -2.80 -1.07 9.92
N GLY A 102 -3.23 -0.03 10.65
CA GLY A 102 -3.49 -0.10 12.09
C GLY A 102 -2.25 -0.09 12.98
N GLU A 103 -1.04 -0.07 12.42
CA GLU A 103 0.18 0.13 13.21
C GLU A 103 0.30 1.60 13.66
N PRO A 104 0.83 1.85 14.87
CA PRO A 104 0.91 3.20 15.42
C PRO A 104 2.01 4.02 14.73
N ILE A 105 1.71 5.30 14.46
CA ILE A 105 2.74 6.30 14.18
C ILE A 105 3.33 6.75 15.51
N VAL A 106 4.61 6.44 15.75
CA VAL A 106 5.32 6.93 16.94
C VAL A 106 5.63 8.41 16.73
N HIS A 107 5.05 9.26 17.58
CA HIS A 107 5.28 10.69 17.52
C HIS A 107 6.75 11.01 17.85
N PRO A 108 7.51 11.61 16.93
CA PRO A 108 8.91 11.96 17.20
C PRO A 108 8.97 13.08 18.26
N PRO A 109 9.83 12.98 19.29
CA PRO A 109 9.99 14.06 20.27
C PRO A 109 10.62 15.33 19.69
N GLU A 110 11.18 15.28 18.48
CA GLU A 110 11.87 16.40 17.83
C GLU A 110 10.93 17.41 17.15
N THR A 111 9.61 17.14 17.08
CA THR A 111 8.65 18.05 16.43
C THR A 111 7.34 18.09 17.19
N ASP A 112 6.74 19.28 17.32
CA ASP A 112 5.35 19.47 17.76
C ASP A 112 4.38 19.61 16.57
N ASN A 113 4.91 19.59 15.34
CA ASN A 113 4.18 19.86 14.10
C ASN A 113 4.12 18.60 13.22
N LEU A 114 3.38 17.59 13.69
CA LEU A 114 3.14 16.35 12.96
C LEU A 114 1.80 16.42 12.21
N HIS A 115 1.83 16.32 10.89
CA HIS A 115 0.65 16.41 10.03
C HIS A 115 0.33 15.07 9.36
N TYR A 116 -0.94 14.91 8.95
CA TYR A 116 -1.38 13.78 8.14
C TYR A 116 -1.56 14.22 6.68
N GLU A 117 -1.28 13.32 5.75
CA GLU A 117 -1.53 13.48 4.32
C GLU A 117 -2.15 12.19 3.79
N GLY A 118 -3.41 12.24 3.35
CA GLY A 118 -4.10 11.13 2.73
C GLY A 118 -3.81 11.12 1.23
N GLU A 119 -3.14 10.06 0.75
CA GLU A 119 -2.72 9.97 -0.65
C GLU A 119 -3.10 8.64 -1.30
N LEU A 120 -3.30 8.67 -2.62
CA LEU A 120 -3.38 7.47 -3.44
C LEU A 120 -1.97 6.92 -3.70
N ALA A 121 -1.72 5.67 -3.29
CA ALA A 121 -0.48 4.98 -3.61
C ALA A 121 -0.61 4.15 -4.91
N VAL A 122 0.37 4.30 -5.81
CA VAL A 122 0.50 3.47 -7.02
C VAL A 122 1.64 2.46 -6.83
N VAL A 123 1.31 1.17 -6.91
CA VAL A 123 2.31 0.08 -6.84
C VAL A 123 2.73 -0.34 -8.24
N ILE A 124 4.01 -0.18 -8.56
CA ILE A 124 4.57 -0.55 -9.87
C ILE A 124 4.79 -2.07 -9.92
N GLY A 125 4.05 -2.76 -10.80
CA GLY A 125 4.08 -4.23 -10.92
C GLY A 125 5.17 -4.80 -11.84
N ARG A 126 5.90 -3.97 -12.61
CA ARG A 126 6.96 -4.43 -13.53
C ARG A 126 8.09 -3.41 -13.60
N ILE A 127 9.33 -3.89 -13.81
CA ILE A 127 10.47 -3.01 -14.10
C ILE A 127 10.15 -2.20 -15.35
N CYS A 128 10.24 -0.88 -15.25
CA CYS A 128 9.89 0.03 -16.33
C CYS A 128 10.94 1.14 -16.48
N ARG A 129 11.10 1.63 -17.70
CA ARG A 129 12.00 2.73 -18.06
C ARG A 129 11.49 3.43 -19.32
N ARG A 130 11.40 4.76 -19.29
CA ARG A 130 10.91 5.58 -20.41
C ARG A 130 9.53 5.11 -20.93
N VAL A 131 8.60 4.89 -20.00
CA VAL A 131 7.20 4.59 -20.32
C VAL A 131 6.56 5.86 -20.91
N PRO A 132 5.85 5.79 -22.05
CA PRO A 132 5.16 6.96 -22.61
C PRO A 132 4.02 7.42 -21.70
N ALA A 133 3.63 8.69 -21.85
CA ALA A 133 2.42 9.24 -21.26
C ALA A 133 1.16 8.69 -21.94
#